data_AF-A0A248KFY7-F1
#
_entry.id   AF-A0A248KFY7-F1
#
_cell.length_a   1.000
_cell.length_b   1.000
_cell.length_c   1.000
_cell.angle_alpha   90.00
_cell.angle_beta   90.00
_cell.angle_gamma   90.00
#
_symmetry.space_group_name_H-M   'P 1'
#
loop_
_entity.id
_entity.type
_entity.pdbx_description
1 polymer ?
#
loop_
_entity_poly.entity_id
_entity_poly.type
_entity_poly.pdbx_seq_one_letter_code
_entity_poly.pdbx_strand_id
1 'polypeptide(L)'
;MVKSGVRTVAEISKILSSREDVTATLMTMLSALDKQFPADVAQFSLGNTCAHYSTDIAEMEGLSRALWGLFPLLAGGADVPFSDKYITAIKLGTDPQSPSYWGETGPYDQRLVEMAAYGLGLALLQDKLTAHFSDAELANLHRWLNQITDAQMPDSNWNYFAVIVQLGFKRAGLPYDRAAIDRRFNMMEAYYLGDGWYSDGPSRPKDYYISMAFHFYGLIYATLNASDDPARAATLRERASLFAKDFIYMSAADGASVPFGRSLTYRFAMVAFWSGVAFAELDVFSPGVVKGIILRHLRWWLAQPIFDRDGILTLGFAYPNLAMCEDYNSPGSPYWALKVFLILALPANHAFWQAQELPLPTLDPVHAIVPAQQILQHDEGSQHVVMLTSGQLELNNYVNTEAKYTKFAYSTRFGFTIERGRYGIKHAACDSMLLLSDNDNYWRGRRECASVEMLDGAIYSRWLPWHDVQVDTWLIPCGEWHVRVHRVNTARRLQTVEGGFAVMKADAEITGGQSRVRAANGTSVVVDLSPHAVRQADCVITPPNSSVMFPECAAIPMLSGDIAPGEHWLCCAVVASGDTHAPLPVLPMLHIENNALSVRDNVSGKITNLSL
;
A
#
# COMPACT_ATOMS: atom_id res chain seq x y z
N MET A 1 8.03 -3.77 -44.72
CA MET A 1 7.34 -2.92 -43.74
C MET A 1 6.63 -3.80 -42.74
N VAL A 2 7.31 -4.20 -41.67
CA VAL A 2 6.70 -4.96 -40.57
C VAL A 2 6.13 -3.92 -39.61
N LYS A 3 4.80 -3.82 -39.54
CA LYS A 3 4.13 -3.09 -38.45
C LYS A 3 4.37 -3.90 -37.17
N SER A 4 5.31 -3.47 -36.33
CA SER A 4 5.33 -3.87 -34.93
C SER A 4 4.06 -3.28 -34.29
N GLY A 5 3.01 -4.11 -34.19
CA GLY A 5 1.80 -3.73 -33.48
C GLY A 5 2.14 -3.50 -32.01
N VAL A 6 2.17 -2.25 -31.57
CA VAL A 6 2.17 -1.90 -30.15
C VAL A 6 0.86 -2.45 -29.58
N ARG A 7 0.95 -3.54 -28.81
CA ARG A 7 -0.19 -4.16 -28.15
C ARG A 7 -0.71 -3.21 -27.07
N THR A 8 -2.02 -3.19 -26.89
CA THR A 8 -2.65 -2.37 -25.84
C THR A 8 -2.36 -2.97 -24.45
N VAL A 9 -2.34 -2.14 -23.41
CA VAL A 9 -2.13 -2.58 -22.01
C VAL A 9 -3.15 -3.66 -21.60
N ALA A 10 -4.39 -3.57 -22.09
CA ALA A 10 -5.43 -4.56 -21.85
C ALA A 10 -5.12 -5.95 -22.46
N GLU A 11 -4.44 -6.00 -23.62
CA GLU A 11 -3.98 -7.26 -24.22
C GLU A 11 -2.78 -7.84 -23.45
N ILE A 12 -1.91 -6.99 -22.90
CA ILE A 12 -0.75 -7.38 -22.09
C ILE A 12 -1.20 -8.05 -20.77
N SER A 13 -2.27 -7.55 -20.14
CA SER A 13 -2.81 -8.09 -18.88
C SER A 13 -3.18 -9.58 -18.93
N LYS A 14 -3.46 -10.13 -20.13
CA LYS A 14 -3.84 -11.54 -20.32
C LYS A 14 -2.66 -12.47 -20.62
N ILE A 15 -1.47 -11.91 -20.88
CA ILE A 15 -0.35 -12.66 -21.50
C ILE A 15 0.85 -12.79 -20.55
N LEU A 16 0.97 -11.93 -19.52
CA LEU A 16 2.07 -11.95 -18.55
C LEU A 16 2.25 -13.30 -17.86
N SER A 17 3.15 -14.13 -18.38
CA SER A 17 3.40 -15.50 -17.89
C SER A 17 4.88 -15.87 -17.91
N SER A 18 5.66 -15.22 -18.77
CA SER A 18 7.09 -15.45 -18.97
C SER A 18 7.94 -14.22 -18.60
N ARG A 19 9.26 -14.42 -18.56
CA ARG A 19 10.22 -13.32 -18.39
C ARG A 19 10.12 -12.33 -19.55
N GLU A 20 9.93 -12.83 -20.76
CA GLU A 20 9.83 -12.06 -22.00
C GLU A 20 8.60 -11.14 -21.97
N ASP A 21 7.45 -11.63 -21.49
CA ASP A 21 6.24 -10.82 -21.36
C ASP A 21 6.43 -9.69 -20.34
N VAL A 22 7.05 -9.99 -19.19
CA VAL A 22 7.34 -8.99 -18.15
C VAL A 22 8.32 -7.94 -18.67
N THR A 23 9.36 -8.36 -19.39
CA THR A 23 10.30 -7.46 -20.07
C THR A 23 9.58 -6.57 -21.09
N ALA A 24 8.74 -7.14 -21.95
CA ALA A 24 8.00 -6.38 -22.96
C ALA A 24 7.05 -5.36 -22.33
N THR A 25 6.42 -5.72 -21.21
CA THR A 25 5.56 -4.83 -20.44
C THR A 25 6.33 -3.65 -19.87
N LEU A 26 7.45 -3.92 -19.18
CA LEU A 26 8.30 -2.86 -18.65
C LEU A 26 8.86 -1.97 -19.76
N MET A 27 9.33 -2.57 -20.86
CA MET A 27 9.82 -1.83 -22.02
C MET A 27 8.74 -0.92 -22.62
N THR A 28 7.47 -1.34 -22.61
CA THR A 28 6.36 -0.49 -23.06
C THR A 28 6.20 0.73 -22.16
N MET A 29 6.24 0.54 -20.84
CA MET A 29 6.15 1.64 -19.87
C MET A 29 7.35 2.60 -19.97
N LEU A 30 8.57 2.06 -20.03
CA LEU A 30 9.78 2.86 -20.18
C LEU A 30 9.84 3.59 -21.53
N SER A 31 9.36 2.98 -22.61
CA SER A 31 9.24 3.64 -23.92
C SER A 31 8.22 4.78 -23.92
N ALA A 32 7.17 4.68 -23.09
CA ALA A 32 6.22 5.78 -22.93
C ALA A 32 6.86 6.98 -22.21
N LEU A 33 7.60 6.73 -21.13
CA LEU A 33 8.43 7.74 -20.45
C LEU A 33 9.46 8.37 -21.40
N ASP A 34 10.17 7.52 -22.15
CA ASP A 34 11.25 7.92 -23.05
C ASP A 34 10.79 8.95 -24.09
N LYS A 35 9.55 8.79 -24.61
CA LYS A 35 8.94 9.74 -25.55
C LYS A 35 8.70 11.12 -24.96
N GLN A 36 8.50 11.22 -23.64
CA GLN A 36 8.34 12.48 -22.93
C GLN A 36 9.69 13.10 -22.58
N PHE A 37 10.78 12.32 -22.64
CA PHE A 37 12.09 12.74 -22.19
C PHE A 37 12.93 13.30 -23.36
N PRO A 38 13.19 14.63 -23.43
CA PRO A 38 14.03 15.18 -24.47
C PRO A 38 15.49 14.73 -24.31
N ALA A 39 16.25 14.75 -25.41
CA ALA A 39 17.69 14.54 -25.34
C ALA A 39 18.38 15.74 -24.66
N ASP A 40 19.59 15.50 -24.12
CA ASP A 40 20.49 16.53 -23.58
C ASP A 40 19.94 17.36 -22.40
N VAL A 41 19.01 16.79 -21.63
CA VAL A 41 18.49 17.36 -20.38
C VAL A 41 18.61 16.34 -19.23
N ALA A 42 18.69 16.82 -17.98
CA ALA A 42 18.84 15.96 -16.80
C ALA A 42 17.53 15.68 -16.04
N GLN A 43 16.40 16.20 -16.52
CA GLN A 43 15.08 16.04 -15.90
C GLN A 43 13.99 16.34 -16.92
N PHE A 44 12.76 15.88 -16.70
CA PHE A 44 11.66 16.11 -17.62
C PHE A 44 10.30 16.11 -16.92
N SER A 45 9.36 16.89 -17.48
CA SER A 45 7.99 16.97 -16.99
C SER A 45 7.16 15.77 -17.45
N LEU A 46 6.38 15.21 -16.52
CA LEU A 46 5.37 14.18 -16.76
C LEU A 46 3.95 14.69 -16.56
N GLY A 47 3.77 15.98 -16.27
CA GLY A 47 2.45 16.55 -16.01
C GLY A 47 2.51 17.94 -15.38
N ASN A 48 1.33 18.52 -15.20
CA ASN A 48 1.17 19.90 -14.71
C ASN A 48 0.77 19.99 -13.22
N THR A 49 0.77 18.87 -12.50
CA THR A 49 0.52 18.85 -11.04
C THR A 49 1.85 18.94 -10.29
N CYS A 50 1.81 19.39 -9.04
CA CYS A 50 3.00 19.61 -8.22
C CYS A 50 2.96 18.82 -6.91
N ALA A 51 4.14 18.66 -6.31
CA ALA A 51 4.33 18.24 -4.93
C ALA A 51 4.70 19.48 -4.07
N HIS A 52 4.91 19.30 -2.77
CA HIS A 52 5.32 20.38 -1.87
C HIS A 52 6.75 20.89 -2.12
N TYR A 53 7.54 20.18 -2.92
CA TYR A 53 8.88 20.58 -3.36
C TYR A 53 8.83 21.14 -4.79
N SER A 54 9.92 21.76 -5.23
CA SER A 54 9.98 22.49 -6.49
C SER A 54 9.83 21.57 -7.71
N THR A 55 9.33 22.15 -8.81
CA THR A 55 9.04 21.42 -10.04
C THR A 55 10.28 20.74 -10.63
N ASP A 56 11.44 21.38 -10.57
CA ASP A 56 12.72 20.81 -11.02
C ASP A 56 13.08 19.52 -10.27
N ILE A 57 12.84 19.47 -8.95
CA ILE A 57 13.03 18.26 -8.15
C ILE A 57 12.01 17.18 -8.52
N ALA A 58 10.75 17.56 -8.77
CA ALA A 58 9.72 16.63 -9.24
C ALA A 58 10.02 16.02 -10.63
N GLU A 59 10.61 16.81 -11.53
CA GLU A 59 11.05 16.35 -12.85
C GLU A 59 12.26 15.40 -12.75
N MET A 60 13.18 15.67 -11.82
CA MET A 60 14.31 14.80 -11.51
C MET A 60 13.86 13.49 -10.85
N GLU A 61 12.85 13.54 -9.99
CA GLU A 61 12.18 12.35 -9.44
C GLU A 61 11.64 11.46 -10.57
N GLY A 62 10.97 12.04 -11.58
CA GLY A 62 10.45 11.29 -12.73
C GLY A 62 11.55 10.47 -13.45
N LEU A 63 12.72 11.08 -13.68
CA LEU A 63 13.90 10.39 -14.20
C LEU A 63 14.35 9.26 -13.26
N SER A 64 14.56 9.58 -11.99
CA SER A 64 15.08 8.65 -10.98
C SER A 64 14.17 7.44 -10.79
N ARG A 65 12.86 7.65 -10.83
CA ARG A 65 11.87 6.58 -10.64
C ARG A 65 11.83 5.60 -11.81
N ALA A 66 12.13 6.05 -13.03
CA ALA A 66 12.31 5.18 -14.19
C ALA A 66 13.45 4.17 -13.98
N LEU A 67 14.50 4.57 -13.24
CA LEU A 67 15.70 3.75 -13.01
C LEU A 67 15.43 2.48 -12.19
N TRP A 68 14.37 2.47 -11.35
CA TRP A 68 13.94 1.25 -10.64
C TRP A 68 13.55 0.11 -11.58
N GLY A 69 13.12 0.42 -12.81
CA GLY A 69 12.88 -0.57 -13.86
C GLY A 69 14.08 -0.74 -14.79
N LEU A 70 14.71 0.36 -15.20
CA LEU A 70 15.80 0.35 -16.17
C LEU A 70 17.02 -0.46 -15.68
N PHE A 71 17.46 -0.26 -14.44
CA PHE A 71 18.68 -0.91 -13.95
C PHE A 71 18.53 -2.44 -13.76
N PRO A 72 17.46 -2.98 -13.16
CA PRO A 72 17.25 -4.42 -13.13
C PRO A 72 17.17 -5.04 -14.53
N LEU A 73 16.54 -4.34 -15.48
CA LEU A 73 16.42 -4.80 -16.86
C LEU A 73 17.79 -4.92 -17.55
N LEU A 74 18.65 -3.90 -17.41
CA LEU A 74 20.04 -3.92 -17.90
C LEU A 74 20.88 -4.99 -17.18
N ALA A 75 20.73 -5.13 -15.86
CA ALA A 75 21.43 -6.15 -15.08
C ALA A 75 21.09 -7.57 -15.54
N GLY A 76 19.83 -7.79 -15.93
CA GLY A 76 19.33 -9.02 -16.56
C GLY A 76 19.79 -9.22 -18.01
N GLY A 77 20.62 -8.34 -18.57
CA GLY A 77 21.20 -8.45 -19.90
C GLY A 77 20.26 -8.11 -21.06
N ALA A 78 19.17 -7.39 -20.81
CA ALA A 78 18.30 -6.91 -21.88
C ALA A 78 18.94 -5.72 -22.61
N ASP A 79 18.71 -5.66 -23.93
CA ASP A 79 19.05 -4.50 -24.75
C ASP A 79 17.96 -3.43 -24.64
N VAL A 80 18.36 -2.21 -24.24
CA VAL A 80 17.45 -1.09 -24.02
C VAL A 80 17.95 0.10 -24.84
N PRO A 81 17.41 0.34 -26.05
CA PRO A 81 17.98 1.28 -27.02
C PRO A 81 18.10 2.73 -26.54
N PHE A 82 17.26 3.14 -25.57
CA PHE A 82 17.27 4.50 -25.03
C PHE A 82 18.09 4.64 -23.73
N SER A 83 18.72 3.57 -23.23
CA SER A 83 19.46 3.59 -21.95
C SER A 83 20.58 4.64 -21.92
N ASP A 84 21.29 4.84 -23.04
CA ASP A 84 22.35 5.85 -23.16
C ASP A 84 21.83 7.28 -22.93
N LYS A 85 20.57 7.57 -23.30
CA LYS A 85 19.94 8.87 -23.04
C LYS A 85 19.76 9.10 -21.53
N TYR A 86 19.34 8.07 -20.80
CA TYR A 86 19.22 8.15 -19.34
C TYR A 86 20.59 8.28 -18.68
N ILE A 87 21.61 7.52 -19.11
CA ILE A 87 22.97 7.65 -18.58
C ILE A 87 23.53 9.06 -18.83
N THR A 88 23.28 9.63 -20.01
CA THR A 88 23.65 11.02 -20.33
C THR A 88 22.97 12.02 -19.40
N ALA A 89 21.69 11.81 -19.09
CA ALA A 89 20.96 12.61 -18.11
C ALA A 89 21.64 12.63 -16.73
N ILE A 90 22.13 11.46 -16.28
CA ILE A 90 22.82 11.32 -14.99
C ILE A 90 24.12 12.13 -14.99
N LYS A 91 24.88 12.08 -16.08
CA LYS A 91 26.12 12.86 -16.22
C LYS A 91 25.84 14.35 -16.13
N LEU A 92 24.84 14.83 -16.87
CA LEU A 92 24.43 16.24 -16.87
C LEU A 92 23.88 16.69 -15.51
N GLY A 93 23.13 15.83 -14.83
CA GLY A 93 22.49 16.12 -13.55
C GLY A 93 23.46 16.17 -12.36
N THR A 94 24.58 15.47 -12.46
CA THR A 94 25.59 15.38 -11.38
C THR A 94 26.80 16.29 -11.60
N ASP A 95 26.92 16.91 -12.78
CA ASP A 95 27.98 17.87 -13.11
C ASP A 95 27.65 19.29 -12.59
N PRO A 96 28.45 19.86 -11.67
CA PRO A 96 28.20 21.16 -11.07
C PRO A 96 28.45 22.32 -12.04
N GLN A 97 29.07 22.06 -13.20
CA GLN A 97 29.22 23.05 -14.28
C GLN A 97 28.11 22.97 -15.32
N SER A 98 27.27 21.93 -15.27
CA SER A 98 26.12 21.78 -16.15
C SER A 98 25.01 22.75 -15.75
N PRO A 99 24.33 23.41 -16.71
CA PRO A 99 23.12 24.17 -16.43
C PRO A 99 21.96 23.28 -15.95
N SER A 100 22.08 21.96 -16.11
CA SER A 100 21.12 20.96 -15.62
C SER A 100 21.55 20.33 -14.29
N TYR A 101 22.52 20.91 -13.56
CA TYR A 101 22.95 20.37 -12.28
C TYR A 101 21.77 20.29 -11.30
N TRP A 102 21.57 19.13 -10.68
CA TRP A 102 20.49 18.91 -9.72
C TRP A 102 20.72 19.62 -8.38
N GLY A 103 21.86 20.27 -8.18
CA GLY A 103 22.15 21.07 -6.99
C GLY A 103 22.56 20.26 -5.75
N GLU A 104 22.87 20.99 -4.68
CA GLU A 104 23.16 20.43 -3.35
C GLU A 104 21.88 20.17 -2.57
N THR A 105 21.85 19.07 -1.83
CA THR A 105 20.74 18.62 -0.99
C THR A 105 20.69 19.36 0.34
N GLY A 106 19.48 19.60 0.84
CA GLY A 106 19.24 20.13 2.18
C GLY A 106 18.73 19.06 3.17
N PRO A 107 18.40 19.47 4.40
CA PRO A 107 17.66 18.62 5.33
C PRO A 107 16.31 18.19 4.74
N TYR A 108 15.95 16.90 4.90
CA TYR A 108 14.65 16.35 4.48
C TYR A 108 14.33 16.50 2.99
N ASP A 109 15.36 16.52 2.14
CA ASP A 109 15.24 16.77 0.71
C ASP A 109 14.79 15.55 -0.08
N GLN A 110 13.84 15.74 -1.02
CA GLN A 110 13.34 14.66 -1.87
C GLN A 110 14.45 14.00 -2.70
N ARG A 111 15.48 14.74 -3.12
CA ARG A 111 16.61 14.18 -3.88
C ARG A 111 17.29 13.04 -3.14
N LEU A 112 17.33 13.07 -1.80
CA LEU A 112 17.90 11.99 -0.97
C LEU A 112 17.12 10.67 -1.13
N VAL A 113 15.81 10.74 -1.34
CA VAL A 113 14.96 9.57 -1.62
C VAL A 113 15.35 8.96 -2.97
N GLU A 114 15.55 9.82 -3.96
CA GLU A 114 15.80 9.43 -5.35
C GLU A 114 17.19 8.83 -5.56
N MET A 115 18.19 9.25 -4.77
CA MET A 115 19.56 8.72 -4.81
C MET A 115 19.63 7.19 -4.66
N ALA A 116 18.66 6.57 -3.96
CA ALA A 116 18.61 5.12 -3.77
C ALA A 116 18.50 4.32 -5.09
N ALA A 117 17.88 4.86 -6.13
CA ALA A 117 17.78 4.19 -7.43
C ALA A 117 19.16 4.04 -8.09
N TYR A 118 20.01 5.06 -7.96
CA TYR A 118 21.40 5.06 -8.43
C TYR A 118 22.27 4.11 -7.61
N GLY A 119 22.07 4.07 -6.28
CA GLY A 119 22.71 3.09 -5.41
C GLY A 119 22.41 1.65 -5.83
N LEU A 120 21.15 1.35 -6.14
CA LEU A 120 20.77 0.04 -6.71
C LEU A 120 21.46 -0.21 -8.05
N GLY A 121 21.47 0.77 -8.95
CA GLY A 121 22.14 0.67 -10.26
C GLY A 121 23.61 0.31 -10.14
N LEU A 122 24.36 1.04 -9.30
CA LEU A 122 25.77 0.76 -9.01
C LEU A 122 25.95 -0.63 -8.40
N ALA A 123 25.06 -1.04 -7.49
CA ALA A 123 25.12 -2.34 -6.83
C ALA A 123 24.94 -3.52 -7.80
N LEU A 124 23.99 -3.40 -8.73
CA LEU A 124 23.65 -4.44 -9.70
C LEU A 124 24.61 -4.48 -10.89
N LEU A 125 24.93 -3.33 -11.47
CA LEU A 125 25.67 -3.23 -12.73
C LEU A 125 27.19 -3.09 -12.55
N GLN A 126 27.65 -2.56 -11.41
CA GLN A 126 29.08 -2.44 -11.08
C GLN A 126 29.87 -1.77 -12.22
N ASP A 127 30.93 -2.43 -12.70
CA ASP A 127 31.80 -1.99 -13.79
C ASP A 127 31.05 -1.71 -15.09
N LYS A 128 29.97 -2.45 -15.37
CA LYS A 128 29.13 -2.21 -16.55
C LYS A 128 28.50 -0.84 -16.54
N LEU A 129 28.09 -0.32 -15.36
CA LEU A 129 27.54 1.03 -15.27
C LEU A 129 28.66 2.08 -15.27
N THR A 130 29.70 1.88 -14.45
CA THR A 130 30.77 2.88 -14.33
C THR A 130 31.59 3.05 -15.61
N ALA A 131 31.67 2.02 -16.47
CA ALA A 131 32.34 2.10 -17.77
C ALA A 131 31.70 3.11 -18.75
N HIS A 132 30.46 3.54 -18.50
CA HIS A 132 29.85 4.61 -19.29
C HIS A 132 30.34 6.01 -18.89
N PHE A 133 31.06 6.16 -17.77
CA PHE A 133 31.50 7.43 -17.22
C PHE A 133 33.02 7.57 -17.37
N SER A 134 33.48 8.76 -17.76
CA SER A 134 34.87 9.17 -17.57
C SER A 134 35.18 9.34 -16.08
N ASP A 135 36.46 9.38 -15.71
CA ASP A 135 36.88 9.58 -14.32
C ASP A 135 36.26 10.84 -13.67
N ALA A 136 36.16 11.93 -14.44
CA ALA A 136 35.55 13.17 -13.98
C ALA A 136 34.03 13.04 -13.78
N GLU A 137 33.32 12.41 -14.72
CA GLU A 137 31.87 12.17 -14.61
C GLU A 137 31.55 11.20 -13.46
N LEU A 138 32.40 10.20 -13.25
CA LEU A 138 32.25 9.24 -12.15
C LEU A 138 32.51 9.89 -10.79
N ALA A 139 33.50 10.78 -10.70
CA ALA A 139 33.75 11.59 -9.51
C ALA A 139 32.59 12.56 -9.22
N ASN A 140 31.95 13.10 -10.26
CA ASN A 140 30.76 13.93 -10.13
C ASN A 140 29.56 13.14 -9.58
N LEU A 141 29.28 11.97 -10.14
CA LEU A 141 28.24 11.07 -9.66
C LEU A 141 28.48 10.66 -8.20
N HIS A 142 29.71 10.26 -7.86
CA HIS A 142 30.08 9.90 -6.50
C HIS A 142 29.86 11.05 -5.53
N ARG A 143 30.39 12.26 -5.84
CA ARG A 143 30.22 13.44 -4.98
C ARG A 143 28.75 13.77 -4.76
N TRP A 144 27.94 13.77 -5.83
CA TRP A 144 26.52 14.10 -5.72
C TRP A 144 25.76 13.09 -4.86
N LEU A 145 25.94 11.79 -5.10
CA LEU A 145 25.31 10.73 -4.31
C LEU A 145 25.81 10.71 -2.85
N ASN A 146 27.09 11.02 -2.60
CA ASN A 146 27.69 10.95 -1.27
C ASN A 146 27.17 12.03 -0.31
N GLN A 147 26.40 13.02 -0.79
CA GLN A 147 25.69 13.97 0.08
C GLN A 147 24.73 13.27 1.06
N ILE A 148 24.19 12.09 0.69
CA ILE A 148 23.25 11.34 1.53
C ILE A 148 23.86 10.75 2.81
N THR A 149 25.18 10.56 2.83
CA THR A 149 25.91 9.80 3.86
C THR A 149 25.61 10.31 5.26
N ASP A 150 25.69 11.62 5.44
CA ASP A 150 25.47 12.31 6.72
C ASP A 150 24.26 13.26 6.67
N ALA A 151 23.40 13.12 5.65
CA ALA A 151 22.23 13.97 5.49
C ALA A 151 21.25 13.82 6.68
N GLN A 152 20.65 14.95 7.07
CA GLN A 152 19.54 14.96 8.00
C GLN A 152 18.27 14.46 7.30
N MET A 153 17.75 13.33 7.76
CA MET A 153 16.59 12.65 7.19
C MET A 153 15.58 12.33 8.30
N PRO A 154 14.30 12.09 7.96
CA PRO A 154 13.34 11.60 8.93
C PRO A 154 13.78 10.25 9.52
N ASP A 155 13.47 10.04 10.81
CA ASP A 155 13.64 8.76 11.48
C ASP A 155 12.58 7.76 10.98
N SER A 156 12.83 7.21 9.80
CA SER A 156 11.93 6.32 9.08
C SER A 156 12.71 5.43 8.10
N ASN A 157 12.01 4.81 7.16
CA ASN A 157 12.54 4.10 6.00
C ASN A 157 13.61 4.85 5.19
N TRP A 158 13.70 6.19 5.34
CA TRP A 158 14.73 6.99 4.66
C TRP A 158 16.17 6.57 4.98
N ASN A 159 16.38 5.95 6.15
CA ASN A 159 17.67 5.38 6.52
C ASN A 159 18.18 4.34 5.50
N TYR A 160 17.29 3.61 4.83
CA TYR A 160 17.69 2.65 3.79
C TYR A 160 18.23 3.31 2.52
N PHE A 161 17.85 4.54 2.19
CA PHE A 161 18.34 5.19 0.98
C PHE A 161 19.85 5.41 1.05
N ALA A 162 20.35 5.89 2.19
CA ALA A 162 21.79 6.00 2.45
C ALA A 162 22.48 4.63 2.40
N VAL A 163 21.88 3.61 3.02
CA VAL A 163 22.45 2.24 3.03
C VAL A 163 22.62 1.70 1.60
N ILE A 164 21.62 1.88 0.74
CA ILE A 164 21.66 1.38 -0.64
C ILE A 164 22.66 2.16 -1.50
N VAL A 165 22.80 3.47 -1.29
CA VAL A 165 23.84 4.28 -1.96
C VAL A 165 25.24 3.80 -1.57
N GLN A 166 25.50 3.61 -0.27
CA GLN A 166 26.80 3.13 0.23
C GLN A 166 27.11 1.70 -0.23
N LEU A 167 26.10 0.82 -0.26
CA LEU A 167 26.23 -0.52 -0.84
C LEU A 167 26.58 -0.44 -2.34
N GLY A 168 25.94 0.47 -3.07
CA GLY A 168 26.22 0.74 -4.47
C GLY A 168 27.66 1.14 -4.71
N PHE A 169 28.17 2.13 -3.97
CA PHE A 169 29.57 2.53 -4.03
C PHE A 169 30.52 1.37 -3.80
N LYS A 170 30.30 0.62 -2.72
CA LYS A 170 31.14 -0.53 -2.38
C LYS A 170 31.23 -1.53 -3.53
N ARG A 171 30.08 -1.90 -4.10
CA ARG A 171 30.02 -2.92 -5.17
C ARG A 171 30.59 -2.41 -6.49
N ALA A 172 30.47 -1.12 -6.78
CA ALA A 172 31.07 -0.50 -7.94
C ALA A 172 32.57 -0.15 -7.77
N GLY A 173 33.19 -0.50 -6.62
CA GLY A 173 34.58 -0.19 -6.34
C GLY A 173 34.87 1.28 -6.05
N LEU A 174 33.84 2.06 -5.71
CA LEU A 174 33.94 3.47 -5.34
C LEU A 174 34.17 3.64 -3.82
N PRO A 175 34.72 4.79 -3.37
CA PRO A 175 34.85 5.09 -1.95
C PRO A 175 33.48 5.04 -1.25
N TYR A 176 33.39 4.29 -0.14
CA TYR A 176 32.16 4.14 0.64
C TYR A 176 32.46 4.25 2.14
N ASP A 177 31.45 4.63 2.93
CA ASP A 177 31.53 4.73 4.38
C ASP A 177 30.76 3.58 5.05
N ARG A 178 31.50 2.57 5.55
CA ARG A 178 30.93 1.48 6.34
C ARG A 178 30.28 1.98 7.64
N ALA A 179 30.85 2.98 8.29
CA ALA A 179 30.31 3.51 9.52
C ALA A 179 28.96 4.20 9.29
N ALA A 180 28.73 4.81 8.13
CA ALA A 180 27.42 5.34 7.77
C ALA A 180 26.36 4.24 7.66
N ILE A 181 26.70 3.10 7.04
CA ILE A 181 25.82 1.93 6.99
C ILE A 181 25.48 1.46 8.41
N ASP A 182 26.50 1.29 9.26
CA ASP A 182 26.33 0.79 10.63
C ASP A 182 25.50 1.75 11.49
N ARG A 183 25.73 3.06 11.40
CA ARG A 183 24.92 4.09 12.09
C ARG A 183 23.44 3.98 11.73
N ARG A 184 23.11 3.87 10.44
CA ARG A 184 21.73 3.83 9.94
C ARG A 184 21.00 2.55 10.33
N PHE A 185 21.66 1.39 10.27
CA PHE A 185 21.09 0.15 10.78
C PHE A 185 20.84 0.21 12.29
N ASN A 186 21.80 0.74 13.07
CA ASN A 186 21.63 0.88 14.51
C ASN A 186 20.43 1.76 14.88
N MET A 187 20.14 2.83 14.12
CA MET A 187 18.93 3.65 14.31
C MET A 187 17.66 2.82 14.05
N MET A 188 17.65 2.02 12.99
CA MET A 188 16.49 1.23 12.58
C MET A 188 16.17 0.06 13.53
N GLU A 189 17.08 -0.35 14.41
CA GLU A 189 16.78 -1.34 15.44
C GLU A 189 15.68 -0.87 16.40
N ALA A 190 15.57 0.44 16.66
CA ALA A 190 14.49 1.02 17.45
C ALA A 190 13.11 0.91 16.77
N TYR A 191 13.08 0.57 15.47
CA TYR A 191 11.87 0.49 14.67
C TYR A 191 11.31 -0.94 14.61
N TYR A 192 12.11 -1.94 15.01
CA TYR A 192 11.71 -3.34 14.95
C TYR A 192 10.75 -3.69 16.09
N LEU A 193 9.59 -4.24 15.74
CA LEU A 193 8.50 -4.57 16.67
C LEU A 193 8.50 -6.05 17.11
N GLY A 194 9.36 -6.88 16.52
CA GLY A 194 9.29 -8.34 16.63
C GLY A 194 8.57 -8.97 15.44
N ASP A 195 8.70 -10.29 15.32
CA ASP A 195 8.01 -11.13 14.33
C ASP A 195 8.11 -10.65 12.87
N GLY A 196 9.24 -10.04 12.50
CA GLY A 196 9.47 -9.51 11.15
C GLY A 196 8.83 -8.15 10.88
N TRP A 197 8.07 -7.57 11.82
CA TRP A 197 7.42 -6.28 11.64
C TRP A 197 8.28 -5.12 12.14
N TYR A 198 8.16 -4.00 11.42
CA TYR A 198 8.74 -2.72 11.79
C TYR A 198 7.63 -1.68 11.92
N SER A 199 7.82 -0.61 12.69
CA SER A 199 7.10 0.65 12.46
C SER A 199 7.96 1.55 11.58
N ASP A 200 7.37 2.42 10.76
CA ASP A 200 8.15 3.29 9.87
C ASP A 200 8.78 4.50 10.60
N GLY A 201 9.49 4.22 11.68
CA GLY A 201 9.87 5.15 12.74
C GLY A 201 9.07 4.90 14.02
N PRO A 202 9.54 5.39 15.19
CA PRO A 202 8.83 5.23 16.44
C PRO A 202 7.41 5.81 16.34
N SER A 203 6.41 5.08 16.84
CA SER A 203 4.97 5.46 16.83
C SER A 203 4.32 5.66 15.45
N ARG A 204 5.01 5.34 14.34
CA ARG A 204 4.45 5.46 12.99
C ARG A 204 3.58 4.25 12.59
N PRO A 205 2.70 4.41 11.59
CA PRO A 205 1.88 3.31 11.06
C PRO A 205 2.71 2.15 10.50
N LYS A 206 2.05 0.99 10.43
CA LYS A 206 2.58 -0.26 9.86
C LYS A 206 1.93 -0.51 8.50
N ASP A 207 2.21 0.37 7.55
CA ASP A 207 1.69 0.31 6.18
C ASP A 207 2.69 -0.33 5.20
N TYR A 208 2.43 -0.20 3.90
CA TYR A 208 3.25 -0.83 2.86
C TYR A 208 4.70 -0.37 2.81
N TYR A 209 5.15 0.66 3.53
CA TYR A 209 6.58 0.96 3.63
C TYR A 209 7.39 -0.17 4.28
N ILE A 210 6.76 -1.04 5.07
CA ILE A 210 7.39 -2.25 5.61
C ILE A 210 7.77 -3.20 4.45
N SER A 211 6.87 -3.40 3.50
CA SER A 211 7.10 -4.19 2.27
C SER A 211 8.02 -3.44 1.30
N MET A 212 7.63 -2.23 0.90
CA MET A 212 8.24 -1.43 -0.17
C MET A 212 9.63 -0.88 0.15
N ALA A 213 9.97 -0.76 1.44
CA ALA A 213 11.23 -0.19 1.88
C ALA A 213 11.99 -1.12 2.83
N PHE A 214 11.47 -1.41 4.03
CA PHE A 214 12.24 -2.15 5.04
C PHE A 214 12.71 -3.51 4.54
N HIS A 215 11.78 -4.37 4.12
CA HIS A 215 12.14 -5.70 3.64
C HIS A 215 12.70 -5.69 2.23
N PHE A 216 12.19 -4.84 1.33
CA PHE A 216 12.74 -4.72 -0.02
C PHE A 216 14.23 -4.36 -0.02
N TYR A 217 14.61 -3.28 0.66
CA TYR A 217 16.01 -2.85 0.76
C TYR A 217 16.83 -3.77 1.66
N GLY A 218 16.26 -4.26 2.74
CA GLY A 218 16.89 -5.23 3.63
C GLY A 218 17.31 -6.50 2.90
N LEU A 219 16.45 -7.07 2.05
CA LEU A 219 16.77 -8.25 1.25
C LEU A 219 17.80 -7.97 0.16
N ILE A 220 17.76 -6.80 -0.49
CA ILE A 220 18.81 -6.39 -1.45
C ILE A 220 20.17 -6.33 -0.74
N TYR A 221 20.25 -5.66 0.41
CA TYR A 221 21.48 -5.59 1.20
C TYR A 221 21.95 -6.96 1.66
N ALA A 222 21.06 -7.75 2.25
CA ALA A 222 21.37 -9.09 2.76
C ALA A 222 21.87 -10.03 1.66
N THR A 223 21.38 -9.88 0.43
CA THR A 223 21.81 -10.70 -0.71
C THR A 223 23.15 -10.24 -1.26
N LEU A 224 23.30 -8.93 -1.48
CA LEU A 224 24.47 -8.37 -2.16
C LEU A 224 25.66 -8.12 -1.24
N ASN A 225 25.49 -8.22 0.09
CA ASN A 225 26.54 -7.94 1.08
C ASN A 225 26.80 -9.10 2.07
N ALA A 226 26.21 -10.28 1.83
CA ALA A 226 26.25 -11.42 2.75
C ALA A 226 27.67 -11.86 3.17
N SER A 227 28.65 -11.77 2.27
CA SER A 227 30.04 -12.19 2.55
C SER A 227 30.75 -11.27 3.53
N ASP A 228 30.44 -9.98 3.50
CA ASP A 228 31.16 -8.96 4.28
C ASP A 228 30.42 -8.56 5.56
N ASP A 229 29.12 -8.82 5.63
CA ASP A 229 28.29 -8.63 6.82
C ASP A 229 27.30 -9.79 7.02
N PRO A 230 27.82 -11.01 7.28
CA PRO A 230 27.01 -12.22 7.34
C PRO A 230 25.99 -12.21 8.48
N ALA A 231 26.34 -11.61 9.62
CA ALA A 231 25.45 -11.54 10.78
C ALA A 231 24.21 -10.69 10.47
N ARG A 232 24.39 -9.48 9.94
CA ARG A 232 23.28 -8.60 9.58
C ARG A 232 22.46 -9.19 8.43
N ALA A 233 23.11 -9.79 7.44
CA ALA A 233 22.42 -10.47 6.35
C ALA A 233 21.51 -11.60 6.87
N ALA A 234 21.99 -12.42 7.81
CA ALA A 234 21.19 -13.46 8.44
C ALA A 234 19.97 -12.88 9.18
N THR A 235 20.18 -11.84 10.00
CA THR A 235 19.08 -11.17 10.72
C THR A 235 18.03 -10.59 9.79
N LEU A 236 18.43 -9.90 8.72
CA LEU A 236 17.50 -9.31 7.75
C LEU A 236 16.70 -10.38 7.01
N ARG A 237 17.33 -11.50 6.64
CA ARG A 237 16.64 -12.65 6.02
C ARG A 237 15.66 -13.32 6.98
N GLU A 238 16.03 -13.51 8.24
CA GLU A 238 15.15 -14.07 9.26
C GLU A 238 13.90 -13.19 9.47
N ARG A 239 14.10 -11.88 9.65
CA ARG A 239 12.99 -10.93 9.80
C ARG A 239 12.07 -10.92 8.58
N ALA A 240 12.65 -10.95 7.37
CA ALA A 240 11.88 -11.06 6.13
C ALA A 240 11.09 -12.38 6.05
N SER A 241 11.66 -13.50 6.52
CA SER A 241 10.98 -14.80 6.53
C SER A 241 9.79 -14.85 7.47
N LEU A 242 9.87 -14.16 8.62
CA LEU A 242 8.74 -14.01 9.53
C LEU A 242 7.64 -13.14 8.91
N PHE A 243 8.02 -11.99 8.36
CA PHE A 243 7.08 -11.08 7.70
C PHE A 243 6.33 -11.74 6.53
N ALA A 244 7.00 -12.57 5.73
CA ALA A 244 6.40 -13.26 4.60
C ALA A 244 5.17 -14.10 4.97
N LYS A 245 5.18 -14.70 6.18
CA LYS A 245 4.09 -15.55 6.67
C LYS A 245 2.82 -14.75 6.96
N ASP A 246 2.96 -13.50 7.36
CA ASP A 246 1.85 -12.58 7.59
C ASP A 246 1.43 -11.87 6.30
N PHE A 247 2.41 -11.36 5.56
CA PHE A 247 2.16 -10.47 4.42
C PHE A 247 1.42 -11.16 3.26
N ILE A 248 1.52 -12.49 3.14
CA ILE A 248 0.75 -13.24 2.14
C ILE A 248 -0.77 -13.09 2.33
N TYR A 249 -1.25 -12.89 3.56
CA TYR A 249 -2.67 -12.66 3.87
C TYR A 249 -3.19 -11.29 3.45
N MET A 250 -2.32 -10.36 3.01
CA MET A 250 -2.77 -9.10 2.42
C MET A 250 -3.08 -9.20 0.91
N SER A 251 -2.90 -10.40 0.33
CA SER A 251 -3.09 -10.66 -1.10
C SER A 251 -4.35 -11.46 -1.37
N ALA A 252 -5.20 -10.97 -2.28
CA ALA A 252 -6.27 -11.76 -2.86
C ALA A 252 -5.71 -12.70 -3.95
N ALA A 253 -6.44 -13.78 -4.19
CA ALA A 253 -6.08 -14.81 -5.15
C ALA A 253 -6.05 -14.30 -6.59
N ASP A 254 -6.78 -13.25 -6.93
CA ASP A 254 -6.77 -12.59 -8.26
C ASP A 254 -5.59 -11.61 -8.44
N GLY A 255 -4.86 -11.29 -7.37
CA GLY A 255 -3.73 -10.36 -7.35
C GLY A 255 -4.03 -9.00 -6.73
N ALA A 256 -5.27 -8.70 -6.35
CA ALA A 256 -5.58 -7.45 -5.62
C ALA A 256 -4.91 -7.43 -4.24
N SER A 257 -4.53 -6.23 -3.78
CA SER A 257 -3.98 -6.01 -2.44
C SER A 257 -4.84 -5.02 -1.67
N VAL A 258 -4.91 -5.17 -0.34
CA VAL A 258 -5.77 -4.32 0.50
C VAL A 258 -5.27 -2.87 0.41
N PRO A 259 -6.09 -1.89 -0.02
CA PRO A 259 -5.68 -0.49 -0.09
C PRO A 259 -5.70 0.12 1.31
N PHE A 260 -4.53 0.20 1.94
CA PHE A 260 -4.37 0.71 3.30
C PHE A 260 -3.11 1.55 3.44
N GLY A 261 -3.26 2.69 4.12
CA GLY A 261 -2.18 3.63 4.39
C GLY A 261 -1.92 4.63 3.26
N ARG A 262 -0.81 5.37 3.40
CA ARG A 262 -0.36 6.39 2.47
C ARG A 262 0.29 5.77 1.22
N SER A 263 0.61 6.61 0.24
CA SER A 263 1.46 6.22 -0.89
C SER A 263 0.87 5.13 -1.80
N LEU A 264 -0.45 4.97 -1.80
CA LEU A 264 -1.14 3.97 -2.61
C LEU A 264 -0.96 4.20 -4.11
N THR A 265 -0.59 5.42 -4.53
CA THR A 265 -0.28 5.74 -5.93
C THR A 265 0.89 4.95 -6.53
N TYR A 266 1.68 4.26 -5.70
CA TYR A 266 2.79 3.42 -6.14
C TYR A 266 2.36 2.02 -6.62
N ARG A 267 1.08 1.64 -6.43
CA ARG A 267 0.43 0.49 -7.08
C ARG A 267 1.25 -0.81 -6.99
N PHE A 268 2.00 -1.15 -8.03
CA PHE A 268 2.74 -2.41 -8.14
C PHE A 268 3.78 -2.58 -7.04
N ALA A 269 4.23 -1.46 -6.45
CA ALA A 269 5.18 -1.47 -5.36
C ALA A 269 4.64 -2.21 -4.12
N MET A 270 3.33 -2.37 -3.96
CA MET A 270 2.73 -3.11 -2.83
C MET A 270 3.35 -4.50 -2.67
N VAL A 271 3.63 -5.18 -3.78
CA VAL A 271 4.26 -6.51 -3.79
C VAL A 271 5.76 -6.49 -4.07
N ALA A 272 6.43 -5.33 -4.00
CA ALA A 272 7.88 -5.24 -4.21
C ALA A 272 8.69 -6.13 -3.26
N PHE A 273 8.21 -6.35 -2.03
CA PHE A 273 8.82 -7.33 -1.14
C PHE A 273 8.99 -8.72 -1.78
N TRP A 274 7.98 -9.20 -2.52
CA TRP A 274 8.02 -10.51 -3.17
C TRP A 274 9.06 -10.58 -4.30
N SER A 275 9.35 -9.46 -4.98
CA SER A 275 10.49 -9.42 -5.91
C SER A 275 11.82 -9.51 -5.17
N GLY A 276 11.91 -8.91 -3.99
CA GLY A 276 13.03 -9.10 -3.06
C GLY A 276 13.18 -10.55 -2.58
N VAL A 277 12.08 -11.23 -2.25
CA VAL A 277 12.07 -12.66 -1.87
C VAL A 277 12.62 -13.53 -3.00
N ALA A 278 12.16 -13.31 -4.24
CA ALA A 278 12.67 -14.01 -5.41
C ALA A 278 14.15 -13.71 -5.66
N PHE A 279 14.57 -12.44 -5.53
CA PHE A 279 15.94 -12.00 -5.71
C PHE A 279 16.91 -12.57 -4.66
N ALA A 280 16.45 -12.68 -3.42
CA ALA A 280 17.22 -13.19 -2.30
C ALA A 280 17.20 -14.72 -2.20
N GLU A 281 16.43 -15.41 -3.04
CA GLU A 281 16.16 -16.86 -2.93
C GLU A 281 15.75 -17.25 -1.51
N LEU A 282 14.81 -16.48 -0.93
CA LEU A 282 14.36 -16.71 0.45
C LEU A 282 13.41 -17.92 0.51
N ASP A 283 13.74 -18.90 1.34
CA ASP A 283 12.99 -20.15 1.50
C ASP A 283 11.77 -19.98 2.42
N VAL A 284 10.76 -19.25 1.93
CA VAL A 284 9.47 -19.02 2.62
C VAL A 284 8.30 -19.69 1.92
N PHE A 285 8.34 -19.70 0.59
CA PHE A 285 7.36 -20.34 -0.29
C PHE A 285 8.08 -20.81 -1.55
N SER A 286 7.48 -21.76 -2.27
CA SER A 286 8.07 -22.21 -3.53
C SER A 286 8.17 -21.06 -4.55
N PRO A 287 9.16 -21.08 -5.46
CA PRO A 287 9.29 -20.04 -6.47
C PRO A 287 8.02 -19.86 -7.33
N GLY A 288 7.25 -20.93 -7.54
CA GLY A 288 5.98 -20.88 -8.27
C GLY A 288 4.88 -20.07 -7.55
N VAL A 289 4.82 -20.13 -6.22
CA VAL A 289 3.88 -19.32 -5.41
C VAL A 289 4.30 -17.85 -5.46
N VAL A 290 5.59 -17.55 -5.27
CA VAL A 290 6.13 -16.18 -5.34
C VAL A 290 5.90 -15.59 -6.74
N LYS A 291 6.14 -16.38 -7.80
CA LYS A 291 5.82 -16.00 -9.19
C LYS A 291 4.33 -15.70 -9.35
N GLY A 292 3.47 -16.55 -8.80
CA GLY A 292 2.03 -16.36 -8.81
C GLY A 292 1.57 -15.05 -8.19
N ILE A 293 2.08 -14.71 -7.00
CA ILE A 293 1.74 -13.46 -6.30
C ILE A 293 2.10 -12.25 -7.18
N ILE A 294 3.33 -12.21 -7.70
CA ILE A 294 3.81 -11.06 -8.48
C ILE A 294 3.07 -10.95 -9.81
N LEU A 295 2.94 -12.03 -10.58
CA LEU A 295 2.35 -11.96 -11.91
C LEU A 295 0.84 -11.68 -11.86
N ARG A 296 0.10 -12.27 -10.92
CA ARG A 296 -1.33 -11.93 -10.74
C ARG A 296 -1.51 -10.47 -10.36
N HIS A 297 -0.69 -9.95 -9.45
CA HIS A 297 -0.74 -8.54 -9.07
C HIS A 297 -0.48 -7.60 -10.24
N LEU A 298 0.54 -7.88 -11.06
CA LEU A 298 0.81 -7.11 -12.28
C LEU A 298 -0.37 -7.17 -13.26
N ARG A 299 -0.94 -8.36 -13.50
CA ARG A 299 -2.10 -8.52 -14.38
C ARG A 299 -3.31 -7.75 -13.88
N TRP A 300 -3.58 -7.80 -12.57
CA TRP A 300 -4.69 -7.07 -11.94
C TRP A 300 -4.56 -5.57 -12.17
N TRP A 301 -3.37 -5.01 -11.94
CA TRP A 301 -3.12 -3.58 -12.13
C TRP A 301 -3.17 -3.13 -13.59
N LEU A 302 -2.65 -3.93 -14.52
CA LEU A 302 -2.68 -3.61 -15.95
C LEU A 302 -4.11 -3.69 -16.54
N ALA A 303 -5.04 -4.35 -15.84
CA ALA A 303 -6.46 -4.30 -16.18
C ALA A 303 -7.16 -3.01 -15.71
N GLN A 304 -6.53 -2.21 -14.85
CA GLN A 304 -7.08 -0.96 -14.34
C GLN A 304 -6.80 0.23 -15.28
N PRO A 305 -7.64 1.28 -15.31
CA PRO A 305 -7.43 2.49 -16.12
C PRO A 305 -6.38 3.43 -15.49
N ILE A 306 -5.15 2.94 -15.30
CA ILE A 306 -4.08 3.66 -14.57
C ILE A 306 -3.08 4.39 -15.47
N PHE A 307 -3.20 4.26 -16.78
CA PHE A 307 -2.37 4.96 -17.76
C PHE A 307 -3.16 6.09 -18.43
N ASP A 308 -2.49 7.19 -18.73
CA ASP A 308 -3.05 8.24 -19.58
C ASP A 308 -2.94 7.90 -21.08
N ARG A 309 -3.32 8.87 -21.92
CA ARG A 309 -3.31 8.71 -23.39
C ARG A 309 -1.91 8.50 -23.98
N ASP A 310 -0.87 8.92 -23.28
CA ASP A 310 0.52 8.84 -23.70
C ASP A 310 1.21 7.57 -23.14
N GLY A 311 0.48 6.78 -22.35
CA GLY A 311 0.96 5.57 -21.71
C GLY A 311 1.70 5.83 -20.39
N ILE A 312 1.50 7.00 -19.78
CA ILE A 312 2.14 7.40 -18.53
C ILE A 312 1.27 6.98 -17.35
N LEU A 313 1.89 6.43 -16.29
CA LEU A 313 1.18 6.13 -15.05
C LEU A 313 0.61 7.41 -14.42
N THR A 314 -0.69 7.39 -14.13
CA THR A 314 -1.41 8.54 -13.58
C THR A 314 -1.29 8.64 -12.06
N LEU A 315 -1.54 9.82 -11.48
CA LEU A 315 -1.75 9.98 -10.04
C LEU A 315 -3.12 9.45 -9.61
N GLY A 316 -3.17 8.64 -8.56
CA GLY A 316 -4.40 8.04 -8.04
C GLY A 316 -4.20 6.60 -7.59
N PHE A 317 -5.27 5.80 -7.55
CA PHE A 317 -5.19 4.38 -7.17
C PHE A 317 -5.59 3.46 -8.33
N ALA A 318 -6.82 2.93 -8.34
CA ALA A 318 -7.32 2.09 -9.44
C ALA A 318 -7.66 2.90 -10.70
N TYR A 319 -7.76 4.23 -10.59
CA TYR A 319 -7.96 5.17 -11.68
C TYR A 319 -7.33 6.52 -11.32
N PRO A 320 -7.27 7.50 -12.24
CA PRO A 320 -6.71 8.82 -11.96
C PRO A 320 -7.55 9.55 -10.92
N ASN A 321 -6.98 9.88 -9.76
CA ASN A 321 -7.68 10.55 -8.68
C ASN A 321 -6.72 11.40 -7.82
N LEU A 322 -6.59 12.68 -8.18
CA LEU A 322 -5.79 13.65 -7.44
C LEU A 322 -6.27 13.87 -5.99
N ALA A 323 -7.56 13.68 -5.71
CA ALA A 323 -8.11 13.98 -4.38
C ALA A 323 -7.64 13.00 -3.29
N MET A 324 -7.12 11.83 -3.66
CA MET A 324 -6.51 10.90 -2.71
C MET A 324 -5.00 11.14 -2.53
N CYS A 325 -4.35 11.88 -3.42
CA CYS A 325 -2.89 11.99 -3.45
C CYS A 325 -2.35 12.76 -2.23
N GLU A 326 -1.20 12.34 -1.72
CA GLU A 326 -0.49 13.10 -0.68
C GLU A 326 0.26 14.29 -1.26
N ASP A 327 0.60 15.28 -0.43
CA ASP A 327 1.26 16.53 -0.84
C ASP A 327 2.66 16.31 -1.44
N TYR A 328 3.26 15.15 -1.25
CA TYR A 328 4.54 14.75 -1.84
C TYR A 328 4.38 13.96 -3.15
N ASN A 329 3.16 13.73 -3.65
CA ASN A 329 2.96 12.99 -4.90
C ASN A 329 3.09 13.91 -6.11
N SER A 330 4.20 13.79 -6.83
CA SER A 330 4.43 14.45 -8.11
C SER A 330 3.96 13.57 -9.30
N PRO A 331 3.89 14.10 -10.53
CA PRO A 331 3.65 13.29 -11.72
C PRO A 331 4.60 12.08 -11.88
N GLY A 332 5.82 12.14 -11.32
CA GLY A 332 6.80 11.04 -11.34
C GLY A 332 6.57 9.97 -10.27
N SER A 333 5.88 10.33 -9.18
CA SER A 333 5.66 9.47 -8.01
C SER A 333 5.10 8.07 -8.32
N PRO A 334 4.10 7.90 -9.23
CA PRO A 334 3.58 6.58 -9.59
C PRO A 334 4.64 5.56 -10.03
N TYR A 335 5.77 6.01 -10.56
CA TYR A 335 6.82 5.12 -11.08
C TYR A 335 7.64 4.42 -10.00
N TRP A 336 7.41 4.69 -8.71
CA TRP A 336 7.94 3.76 -7.68
C TRP A 336 7.40 2.35 -7.83
N ALA A 337 6.25 2.19 -8.52
CA ALA A 337 5.73 0.92 -9.00
C ALA A 337 6.80 0.03 -9.64
N LEU A 338 7.81 0.64 -10.29
CA LEU A 338 8.82 -0.12 -11.01
C LEU A 338 9.75 -0.95 -10.11
N LYS A 339 9.75 -0.76 -8.78
CA LYS A 339 10.51 -1.59 -7.82
C LYS A 339 10.22 -3.09 -7.95
N VAL A 340 8.99 -3.46 -8.29
CA VAL A 340 8.60 -4.87 -8.46
C VAL A 340 9.41 -5.57 -9.56
N PHE A 341 9.92 -4.81 -10.55
CA PHE A 341 10.72 -5.35 -11.66
C PHE A 341 12.16 -5.69 -11.29
N LEU A 342 12.55 -5.64 -10.00
CA LEU A 342 13.79 -6.25 -9.51
C LEU A 342 13.94 -7.71 -10.00
N ILE A 343 12.83 -8.44 -10.16
CA ILE A 343 12.82 -9.80 -10.73
C ILE A 343 13.48 -9.91 -12.11
N LEU A 344 13.55 -8.84 -12.90
CA LEU A 344 14.19 -8.86 -14.22
C LEU A 344 15.72 -8.86 -14.15
N ALA A 345 16.31 -8.54 -12.99
CA ALA A 345 17.73 -8.77 -12.74
C ALA A 345 18.09 -10.27 -12.69
N LEU A 346 17.10 -11.14 -12.48
CA LEU A 346 17.29 -12.58 -12.47
C LEU A 346 17.46 -13.12 -13.91
N PRO A 347 18.46 -14.01 -14.15
CA PRO A 347 18.69 -14.58 -15.47
C PRO A 347 17.56 -15.55 -15.86
N ALA A 348 17.34 -15.77 -17.15
CA ALA A 348 16.22 -16.59 -17.65
C ALA A 348 16.20 -18.04 -17.09
N ASN A 349 17.35 -18.61 -16.75
CA ASN A 349 17.48 -19.94 -16.15
C ASN A 349 17.27 -19.98 -14.63
N HIS A 350 17.00 -18.85 -13.97
CA HIS A 350 16.75 -18.77 -12.53
C HIS A 350 15.50 -19.56 -12.14
N ALA A 351 15.50 -20.19 -10.95
CA ALA A 351 14.41 -21.03 -10.46
C ALA A 351 13.03 -20.34 -10.47
N PHE A 352 13.00 -19.03 -10.16
CA PHE A 352 11.80 -18.20 -10.28
C PHE A 352 11.20 -18.24 -11.70
N TRP A 353 12.01 -18.05 -12.74
CA TRP A 353 11.52 -18.01 -14.12
C TRP A 353 11.14 -19.39 -14.63
N GLN A 354 11.91 -20.41 -14.25
CA GLN A 354 11.69 -21.81 -14.62
C GLN A 354 10.48 -22.45 -13.93
N ALA A 355 10.07 -21.93 -12.77
CA ALA A 355 8.92 -22.45 -12.06
C ALA A 355 7.60 -22.21 -12.81
N GLN A 356 6.71 -23.19 -12.72
CA GLN A 356 5.31 -23.01 -13.06
C GLN A 356 4.67 -22.03 -12.08
N GLU A 357 3.84 -21.11 -12.60
CA GLU A 357 3.04 -20.23 -11.75
C GLU A 357 2.05 -21.06 -10.90
N LEU A 358 2.01 -20.83 -9.60
CA LEU A 358 1.10 -21.51 -8.66
C LEU A 358 0.10 -20.52 -8.03
N PRO A 359 -1.08 -20.99 -7.58
CA PRO A 359 -2.01 -20.17 -6.82
C PRO A 359 -1.43 -19.76 -5.45
N LEU A 360 -2.17 -18.97 -4.69
CA LEU A 360 -1.88 -18.83 -3.26
C LEU A 360 -1.93 -20.22 -2.60
N PRO A 361 -1.09 -20.49 -1.59
CA PRO A 361 -1.24 -21.68 -0.77
C PRO A 361 -2.59 -21.64 -0.06
N THR A 362 -3.03 -22.78 0.47
CA THR A 362 -4.18 -22.77 1.39
C THR A 362 -3.83 -21.93 2.61
N LEU A 363 -4.63 -20.89 2.84
CA LEU A 363 -4.52 -19.97 3.96
C LEU A 363 -5.68 -20.20 4.92
N ASP A 364 -5.45 -19.96 6.21
CA ASP A 364 -6.55 -19.95 7.17
C ASP A 364 -7.52 -18.79 6.85
N PRO A 365 -8.85 -18.97 7.01
CA PRO A 365 -9.81 -17.93 6.65
C PRO A 365 -9.66 -16.64 7.47
N VAL A 366 -9.03 -16.71 8.64
CA VAL A 366 -8.80 -15.56 9.53
C VAL A 366 -7.37 -15.61 10.05
N HIS A 367 -6.63 -14.51 9.90
CA HIS A 367 -5.25 -14.40 10.39
C HIS A 367 -5.04 -13.09 11.14
N ALA A 368 -4.50 -13.16 12.35
CA ALA A 368 -4.22 -11.99 13.18
C ALA A 368 -2.74 -11.59 13.08
N ILE A 369 -2.49 -10.36 12.67
CA ILE A 369 -1.15 -9.75 12.64
C ILE A 369 -1.04 -8.82 13.85
N VAL A 370 -0.71 -9.42 15.00
CA VAL A 370 -0.62 -8.73 16.30
C VAL A 370 0.29 -7.49 16.26
N PRO A 371 1.54 -7.53 15.75
CA PRO A 371 2.41 -6.36 15.74
C PRO A 371 1.88 -5.23 14.84
N ALA A 372 1.05 -5.53 13.83
CA ALA A 372 0.42 -4.54 12.96
C ALA A 372 -0.95 -4.07 13.47
N GLN A 373 -1.51 -4.72 14.50
CA GLN A 373 -2.87 -4.51 15.02
C GLN A 373 -3.96 -4.71 13.94
N GLN A 374 -3.81 -5.79 13.17
CA GLN A 374 -4.68 -6.11 12.03
C GLN A 374 -5.22 -7.54 12.15
N ILE A 375 -6.42 -7.77 11.63
CA ILE A 375 -6.97 -9.11 11.39
C ILE A 375 -7.44 -9.19 9.95
N LEU A 376 -6.96 -10.19 9.22
CA LEU A 376 -7.28 -10.43 7.81
C LEU A 376 -8.33 -11.54 7.74
N GLN A 377 -9.37 -11.34 6.95
CA GLN A 377 -10.42 -12.29 6.67
C GLN A 377 -10.47 -12.58 5.17
N HIS A 378 -10.36 -13.84 4.81
CA HIS A 378 -10.46 -14.32 3.43
C HIS A 378 -11.83 -14.96 3.22
N ASP A 379 -12.45 -14.66 2.09
CA ASP A 379 -13.60 -15.43 1.60
C ASP A 379 -13.17 -16.82 1.08
N GLU A 380 -14.15 -17.63 0.69
CA GLU A 380 -13.88 -18.91 0.06
C GLU A 380 -13.06 -18.71 -1.23
N GLY A 381 -11.92 -19.40 -1.32
CA GLY A 381 -11.00 -19.25 -2.46
C GLY A 381 -10.21 -17.94 -2.48
N SER A 382 -10.27 -17.12 -1.42
CA SER A 382 -9.48 -15.89 -1.23
C SER A 382 -9.62 -14.86 -2.35
N GLN A 383 -10.77 -14.80 -3.03
CA GLN A 383 -11.05 -13.79 -4.05
C GLN A 383 -11.31 -12.40 -3.45
N HIS A 384 -11.61 -12.32 -2.17
CA HIS A 384 -11.84 -11.10 -1.42
C HIS A 384 -11.17 -11.18 -0.05
N VAL A 385 -10.38 -10.16 0.27
CA VAL A 385 -9.76 -10.03 1.59
C VAL A 385 -10.29 -8.76 2.26
N VAL A 386 -10.77 -8.92 3.49
CA VAL A 386 -11.13 -7.83 4.39
C VAL A 386 -10.08 -7.71 5.48
N MET A 387 -9.54 -6.52 5.67
CA MET A 387 -8.64 -6.22 6.77
C MET A 387 -9.35 -5.38 7.83
N LEU A 388 -9.55 -5.95 9.00
CA LEU A 388 -9.97 -5.23 10.20
C LEU A 388 -8.75 -4.59 10.85
N THR A 389 -8.88 -3.34 11.29
CA THR A 389 -7.75 -2.60 11.88
C THR A 389 -8.19 -1.52 12.87
N SER A 390 -7.29 -1.20 13.79
CA SER A 390 -7.43 -0.11 14.74
C SER A 390 -6.07 0.49 15.14
N GLY A 391 -6.07 1.73 15.62
CA GLY A 391 -4.90 2.36 16.25
C GLY A 391 -3.83 2.87 15.30
N GLN A 392 -3.98 2.65 14.01
CA GLN A 392 -3.05 3.15 13.00
C GLN A 392 -3.41 4.61 12.69
N LEU A 393 -2.43 5.52 12.78
CA LEU A 393 -2.61 6.92 12.42
C LEU A 393 -1.28 7.53 11.97
N GLU A 394 -1.27 8.14 10.78
CA GLU A 394 -0.11 8.89 10.29
C GLU A 394 -0.12 10.32 10.86
N LEU A 395 0.89 10.64 11.67
CA LEU A 395 0.98 11.89 12.41
C LEU A 395 1.35 13.08 11.52
N ASN A 396 1.91 12.84 10.33
CA ASN A 396 2.14 13.90 9.34
C ASN A 396 0.83 14.43 8.73
N ASN A 397 -0.32 13.80 9.03
CA ASN A 397 -1.66 14.29 8.67
C ASN A 397 -1.82 14.61 7.18
N TYR A 398 -1.41 13.70 6.32
CA TYR A 398 -1.63 13.83 4.88
C TYR A 398 -3.13 13.89 4.52
N VAL A 399 -3.41 14.37 3.31
CA VAL A 399 -4.75 14.37 2.73
C VAL A 399 -5.41 13.00 2.90
N ASN A 400 -6.63 13.01 3.46
CA ASN A 400 -7.46 11.83 3.72
C ASN A 400 -6.83 10.79 4.66
N THR A 401 -6.01 11.21 5.63
CA THR A 401 -5.39 10.32 6.63
C THR A 401 -6.42 9.45 7.34
N GLU A 402 -7.57 9.98 7.74
CA GLU A 402 -8.63 9.18 8.39
C GLU A 402 -9.13 8.06 7.48
N ALA A 403 -9.45 8.39 6.22
CA ALA A 403 -9.93 7.38 5.27
C ALA A 403 -8.88 6.29 5.02
N LYS A 404 -7.58 6.63 5.02
CA LYS A 404 -6.46 5.72 4.74
C LYS A 404 -6.06 4.83 5.92
N TYR A 405 -6.31 5.25 7.16
CA TYR A 405 -5.82 4.54 8.35
C TYR A 405 -6.87 4.19 9.41
N THR A 406 -7.97 4.95 9.53
CA THR A 406 -8.78 4.93 10.76
C THR A 406 -10.11 4.21 10.64
N LYS A 407 -10.47 3.73 9.44
CA LYS A 407 -11.68 2.91 9.21
C LYS A 407 -11.59 1.58 9.95
N PHE A 408 -12.74 0.97 10.21
CA PHE A 408 -12.80 -0.33 10.86
C PHE A 408 -12.39 -1.48 9.94
N ALA A 409 -12.62 -1.33 8.63
CA ALA A 409 -12.35 -2.37 7.65
C ALA A 409 -11.92 -1.80 6.30
N TYR A 410 -10.98 -2.47 5.65
CA TYR A 410 -10.51 -2.22 4.27
C TYR A 410 -10.71 -3.47 3.42
N SER A 411 -11.00 -3.31 2.13
CA SER A 411 -11.32 -4.42 1.23
C SER A 411 -10.44 -4.39 -0.03
N THR A 412 -9.92 -5.55 -0.47
CA THR A 412 -9.23 -5.67 -1.76
C THR A 412 -10.12 -5.34 -2.96
N ARG A 413 -11.44 -5.47 -2.80
CA ARG A 413 -12.42 -5.31 -3.89
C ARG A 413 -13.15 -3.96 -3.87
N PHE A 414 -13.55 -3.52 -2.69
CA PHE A 414 -14.33 -2.29 -2.51
C PHE A 414 -13.45 -1.11 -2.08
N GLY A 415 -12.22 -1.38 -1.64
CA GLY A 415 -11.29 -0.37 -1.17
C GLY A 415 -11.86 0.46 -0.02
N PHE A 416 -11.71 1.77 -0.14
CA PHE A 416 -12.30 2.75 0.76
C PHE A 416 -12.73 4.00 -0.02
N THR A 417 -13.63 4.76 0.57
CA THR A 417 -14.04 6.07 0.07
C THR A 417 -13.28 7.17 0.81
N ILE A 418 -12.69 8.12 0.08
CA ILE A 418 -12.12 9.35 0.63
C ILE A 418 -13.21 10.33 1.04
N GLU A 419 -12.91 11.15 2.03
CA GLU A 419 -13.78 12.24 2.43
C GLU A 419 -13.74 13.33 1.34
N ARG A 420 -14.91 13.84 0.93
CA ARG A 420 -15.01 15.02 0.05
C ARG A 420 -15.33 16.30 0.83
N GLY A 421 -15.43 16.19 2.16
CA GLY A 421 -15.70 17.24 3.12
C GLY A 421 -16.54 16.72 4.29
N ARG A 422 -16.40 17.35 5.47
CA ARG A 422 -17.08 16.89 6.69
C ARG A 422 -18.56 17.26 6.79
N TYR A 423 -19.00 18.24 6.00
CA TYR A 423 -20.37 18.73 6.04
C TYR A 423 -21.30 17.86 5.18
N GLY A 424 -22.25 17.19 5.82
CA GLY A 424 -23.20 16.29 5.18
C GLY A 424 -22.67 14.87 5.03
N ILE A 425 -23.51 13.89 5.38
CA ILE A 425 -23.13 12.47 5.40
C ILE A 425 -22.63 11.96 4.03
N LYS A 426 -23.17 12.48 2.93
CA LYS A 426 -22.72 12.15 1.57
C LYS A 426 -21.27 12.52 1.27
N HIS A 427 -20.75 13.59 1.89
CA HIS A 427 -19.37 14.03 1.70
C HIS A 427 -18.44 13.40 2.73
N ALA A 428 -18.93 13.16 3.94
CA ALA A 428 -18.18 12.51 5.01
C ALA A 428 -17.85 11.05 4.71
N ALA A 429 -18.71 10.35 3.95
CA ALA A 429 -18.57 8.95 3.54
C ALA A 429 -18.39 7.98 4.73
N CYS A 430 -19.48 7.36 5.16
CA CYS A 430 -19.51 6.46 6.32
C CYS A 430 -19.01 5.03 6.06
N ASP A 431 -18.46 4.73 4.88
CA ASP A 431 -18.08 3.35 4.56
C ASP A 431 -17.07 2.80 5.55
N SER A 432 -17.39 1.60 6.03
CA SER A 432 -16.65 0.88 7.06
C SER A 432 -16.38 1.68 8.33
N MET A 433 -17.31 2.55 8.73
CA MET A 433 -17.11 3.44 9.86
C MET A 433 -18.40 3.83 10.61
N LEU A 434 -18.26 4.00 11.93
CA LEU A 434 -19.24 4.70 12.78
C LEU A 434 -18.92 6.20 12.78
N LEU A 435 -19.86 7.01 12.30
CA LEU A 435 -19.79 8.46 12.34
C LEU A 435 -20.87 9.02 13.28
N LEU A 436 -20.52 10.07 14.01
CA LEU A 436 -21.38 10.77 14.96
C LEU A 436 -21.49 12.26 14.58
N SER A 437 -22.66 12.86 14.79
CA SER A 437 -22.88 14.32 14.63
C SER A 437 -23.68 14.88 15.81
N ASP A 438 -23.34 16.11 16.22
CA ASP A 438 -23.99 16.84 17.33
C ASP A 438 -25.12 17.73 16.79
N ASN A 439 -25.95 17.19 15.89
CA ASN A 439 -26.97 17.90 15.11
C ASN A 439 -26.44 19.10 14.30
N ASP A 440 -25.14 19.12 14.02
CA ASP A 440 -24.45 20.17 13.26
C ASP A 440 -24.22 19.78 11.79
N ASN A 441 -24.58 18.55 11.42
CA ASN A 441 -24.33 17.91 10.14
C ASN A 441 -22.84 17.79 9.79
N TYR A 442 -21.95 17.99 10.77
CA TYR A 442 -20.55 17.62 10.68
C TYR A 442 -20.37 16.23 11.30
N TRP A 443 -19.88 15.31 10.49
CA TRP A 443 -19.75 13.91 10.88
C TRP A 443 -18.32 13.61 11.33
N ARG A 444 -18.19 12.94 12.48
CA ARG A 444 -16.90 12.65 13.13
C ARG A 444 -16.82 11.16 13.45
N GLY A 445 -15.76 10.52 12.98
CA GLY A 445 -15.42 9.14 13.33
C GLY A 445 -14.19 9.09 14.22
N ARG A 446 -13.75 7.86 14.49
CA ARG A 446 -12.45 7.54 15.07
C ARG A 446 -11.33 8.16 14.24
N ARG A 447 -10.49 8.92 14.93
CA ARG A 447 -9.22 9.42 14.39
C ARG A 447 -8.07 8.88 15.24
N GLU A 448 -8.03 9.29 16.50
CA GLU A 448 -7.10 8.77 17.50
C GLU A 448 -7.79 7.73 18.39
N CYS A 449 -7.00 6.82 18.94
CA CYS A 449 -7.45 5.86 19.95
C CYS A 449 -6.71 6.15 21.27
N ALA A 450 -7.45 6.22 22.37
CA ALA A 450 -6.88 6.27 23.71
C ALA A 450 -6.24 4.93 24.11
N SER A 451 -6.78 3.81 23.60
CA SER A 451 -6.19 2.48 23.78
C SER A 451 -6.59 1.57 22.61
N VAL A 452 -5.73 0.61 22.29
CA VAL A 452 -5.99 -0.46 21.32
C VAL A 452 -5.39 -1.76 21.85
N GLU A 453 -6.16 -2.84 21.80
CA GLU A 453 -5.73 -4.15 22.26
C GLU A 453 -6.11 -5.23 21.23
N MET A 454 -5.14 -6.10 20.92
CA MET A 454 -5.40 -7.31 20.16
C MET A 454 -5.86 -8.39 21.13
N LEU A 455 -7.15 -8.71 21.11
CA LEU A 455 -7.75 -9.76 21.91
C LEU A 455 -7.75 -11.07 21.10
N ASP A 456 -7.99 -12.20 21.78
CA ASP A 456 -8.14 -13.48 21.09
C ASP A 456 -9.37 -13.44 20.17
N GLY A 457 -9.12 -13.39 18.86
CA GLY A 457 -10.15 -13.31 17.83
C GLY A 457 -10.87 -11.97 17.72
N ALA A 458 -10.32 -10.85 18.24
CA ALA A 458 -10.92 -9.52 18.09
C ALA A 458 -9.93 -8.36 18.23
N ILE A 459 -10.31 -7.18 17.73
CA ILE A 459 -9.60 -5.92 18.00
C ILE A 459 -10.48 -5.03 18.87
N TYR A 460 -9.97 -4.62 20.03
CA TYR A 460 -10.60 -3.62 20.88
C TYR A 460 -9.96 -2.25 20.67
N SER A 461 -10.76 -1.18 20.73
CA SER A 461 -10.27 0.18 20.77
C SER A 461 -11.18 1.14 21.53
N ARG A 462 -10.58 2.05 22.29
CA ARG A 462 -11.26 3.19 22.90
C ARG A 462 -10.91 4.47 22.16
N TRP A 463 -11.90 5.25 21.79
CA TRP A 463 -11.71 6.53 21.09
C TRP A 463 -12.73 7.56 21.52
N LEU A 464 -12.36 8.83 21.33
CA LEU A 464 -13.12 9.98 21.82
C LEU A 464 -13.31 10.99 20.68
N PRO A 465 -14.45 10.99 19.98
CA PRO A 465 -14.72 12.02 18.97
C PRO A 465 -14.95 13.42 19.59
N TRP A 466 -15.30 13.45 20.88
CA TRP A 466 -15.28 14.62 21.74
C TRP A 466 -14.78 14.23 23.13
N HIS A 467 -14.39 15.22 23.93
CA HIS A 467 -13.89 15.01 25.30
C HIS A 467 -14.89 14.33 26.26
N ASP A 468 -16.19 14.40 25.95
CA ASP A 468 -17.32 13.90 26.74
C ASP A 468 -18.12 12.80 26.02
N VAL A 469 -17.53 12.21 24.98
CA VAL A 469 -18.08 11.09 24.23
C VAL A 469 -17.02 10.01 24.16
N GLN A 470 -17.20 8.92 24.91
CA GLN A 470 -16.34 7.74 24.84
C GLN A 470 -17.00 6.67 23.98
N VAL A 471 -16.24 6.09 23.07
CA VAL A 471 -16.65 4.91 22.29
C VAL A 471 -15.65 3.80 22.50
N ASP A 472 -16.12 2.70 23.07
CA ASP A 472 -15.41 1.42 23.10
C ASP A 472 -15.90 0.59 21.90
N THR A 473 -15.00 0.20 21.00
CA THR A 473 -15.30 -0.58 19.79
C THR A 473 -14.62 -1.93 19.83
N TRP A 474 -15.36 -3.01 19.55
CA TRP A 474 -14.83 -4.34 19.26
C TRP A 474 -15.09 -4.71 17.80
N LEU A 475 -14.05 -5.15 17.09
CA LEU A 475 -14.11 -5.66 15.72
C LEU A 475 -13.85 -7.17 15.75
N ILE A 476 -14.83 -7.96 15.32
CA ILE A 476 -14.84 -9.41 15.52
C ILE A 476 -15.08 -10.12 14.18
N PRO A 477 -14.07 -10.81 13.60
CA PRO A 477 -14.27 -11.66 12.45
C PRO A 477 -15.24 -12.80 12.78
N CYS A 478 -16.19 -13.11 11.89
CA CYS A 478 -17.22 -14.13 12.13
C CYS A 478 -17.70 -14.77 10.81
N GLY A 479 -16.98 -15.80 10.35
CA GLY A 479 -17.19 -16.36 9.01
C GLY A 479 -16.90 -15.30 7.94
N GLU A 480 -17.80 -15.16 6.96
CA GLU A 480 -17.74 -14.08 5.96
C GLU A 480 -18.18 -12.72 6.51
N TRP A 481 -18.83 -12.70 7.67
CA TRP A 481 -19.20 -11.46 8.35
C TRP A 481 -18.04 -10.94 9.19
N HIS A 482 -18.08 -9.65 9.49
CA HIS A 482 -17.48 -9.14 10.71
C HIS A 482 -18.53 -8.39 11.53
N VAL A 483 -18.48 -8.61 12.84
CA VAL A 483 -19.36 -7.97 13.80
C VAL A 483 -18.62 -6.77 14.39
N ARG A 484 -19.32 -5.63 14.44
CA ARG A 484 -18.84 -4.41 15.08
C ARG A 484 -19.75 -4.09 16.25
N VAL A 485 -19.14 -3.93 17.41
CA VAL A 485 -19.87 -3.62 18.64
C VAL A 485 -19.31 -2.33 19.20
N HIS A 486 -20.20 -1.39 19.53
CA HIS A 486 -19.84 -0.10 20.10
C HIS A 486 -20.58 0.12 21.41
N ARG A 487 -19.85 0.30 22.51
CA ARG A 487 -20.38 0.87 23.75
C ARG A 487 -20.08 2.37 23.74
N VAL A 488 -21.13 3.17 23.59
CA VAL A 488 -21.05 4.63 23.52
C VAL A 488 -21.53 5.21 24.84
N ASN A 489 -20.68 5.95 25.54
CA ASN A 489 -21.05 6.75 26.71
C ASN A 489 -20.93 8.23 26.34
N THR A 490 -22.05 8.95 26.35
CA THR A 490 -22.15 10.34 25.86
C THR A 490 -22.85 11.25 26.86
N ALA A 491 -22.34 12.46 27.07
CA ALA A 491 -23.03 13.52 27.83
C ALA A 491 -24.02 14.34 26.98
N ARG A 492 -24.12 14.06 25.68
CA ARG A 492 -24.89 14.83 24.70
C ARG A 492 -25.78 13.95 23.83
N ARG A 493 -26.77 14.57 23.18
CA ARG A 493 -27.58 13.90 22.15
C ARG A 493 -26.77 13.84 20.85
N LEU A 494 -26.69 12.67 20.24
CA LEU A 494 -25.93 12.48 19.00
C LEU A 494 -26.76 11.77 17.94
N GLN A 495 -26.54 12.17 16.69
CA GLN A 495 -26.92 11.40 15.51
C GLN A 495 -25.80 10.41 15.19
N THR A 496 -26.16 9.20 14.81
CA THR A 496 -25.22 8.10 14.51
C THR A 496 -25.46 7.56 13.11
N VAL A 497 -24.39 7.24 12.39
CA VAL A 497 -24.43 6.52 11.10
C VAL A 497 -23.32 5.48 11.06
N GLU A 498 -23.67 4.24 10.77
CA GLU A 498 -22.76 3.10 10.59
C GLU A 498 -22.82 2.61 9.15
N GLY A 499 -21.71 2.65 8.41
CA GLY A 499 -21.67 2.20 7.01
C GLY A 499 -21.07 0.81 6.81
N GLY A 500 -21.64 0.06 5.87
CA GLY A 500 -21.01 -1.11 5.25
C GLY A 500 -19.89 -0.71 4.27
N PHE A 501 -19.57 -1.56 3.30
CA PHE A 501 -18.63 -1.21 2.24
C PHE A 501 -19.29 -0.37 1.14
N ALA A 502 -18.52 0.53 0.53
CA ALA A 502 -18.94 1.31 -0.63
C ALA A 502 -18.95 0.45 -1.90
N VAL A 503 -20.06 0.44 -2.63
CA VAL A 503 -20.19 -0.21 -3.94
C VAL A 503 -20.53 0.82 -5.01
N MET A 504 -20.41 0.48 -6.30
CA MET A 504 -20.86 1.38 -7.36
C MET A 504 -22.34 1.72 -7.16
N LYS A 505 -22.76 2.94 -7.50
CA LYS A 505 -24.15 3.38 -7.29
C LYS A 505 -25.15 2.38 -7.87
N ALA A 506 -26.00 1.85 -7.00
CA ALA A 506 -27.13 1.00 -7.30
C ALA A 506 -28.23 1.24 -6.27
N ASP A 507 -29.43 0.70 -6.52
CA ASP A 507 -30.55 0.83 -5.60
C ASP A 507 -30.33 -0.02 -4.34
N ALA A 508 -30.77 0.51 -3.20
CA ALA A 508 -30.71 -0.18 -1.92
C ALA A 508 -31.98 -0.97 -1.65
N GLU A 509 -31.80 -2.22 -1.22
CA GLU A 509 -32.84 -3.10 -0.72
C GLU A 509 -32.86 -2.99 0.81
N ILE A 510 -33.90 -2.35 1.33
CA ILE A 510 -34.05 -2.10 2.77
C ILE A 510 -35.11 -3.05 3.34
N THR A 511 -34.76 -3.77 4.40
CA THR A 511 -35.69 -4.68 5.08
C THR A 511 -35.33 -4.76 6.55
N GLY A 512 -36.18 -4.28 7.46
CA GLY A 512 -36.08 -4.47 8.91
C GLY A 512 -34.66 -4.43 9.50
N GLY A 513 -34.08 -3.23 9.68
CA GLY A 513 -32.74 -3.08 10.26
C GLY A 513 -31.59 -3.58 9.36
N GLN A 514 -31.87 -4.03 8.14
CA GLN A 514 -30.86 -4.39 7.13
C GLN A 514 -30.93 -3.46 5.93
N SER A 515 -29.76 -3.04 5.45
CA SER A 515 -29.56 -2.36 4.16
C SER A 515 -28.61 -3.19 3.30
N ARG A 516 -29.06 -3.53 2.09
CA ARG A 516 -28.27 -4.27 1.09
C ARG A 516 -28.20 -3.48 -0.20
N VAL A 517 -27.01 -3.38 -0.80
CA VAL A 517 -26.85 -2.83 -2.15
C VAL A 517 -26.18 -3.88 -3.02
N ARG A 518 -26.80 -4.20 -4.17
CA ARG A 518 -26.24 -5.07 -5.22
C ARG A 518 -25.85 -4.22 -6.41
N ALA A 519 -24.56 -4.06 -6.63
CA ALA A 519 -24.00 -3.22 -7.69
C ALA A 519 -23.18 -4.04 -8.68
N ALA A 520 -22.76 -3.43 -9.78
CA ALA A 520 -21.97 -4.11 -10.81
C ALA A 520 -20.63 -4.68 -10.29
N ASN A 521 -20.05 -4.09 -9.24
CA ASN A 521 -18.79 -4.53 -8.66
C ASN A 521 -18.93 -5.51 -7.47
N GLY A 522 -20.15 -5.79 -7.02
CA GLY A 522 -20.43 -6.73 -5.93
C GLY A 522 -21.61 -6.32 -5.05
N THR A 523 -21.75 -7.02 -3.94
CA THR A 523 -22.80 -6.79 -2.94
C THR A 523 -22.19 -6.32 -1.63
N SER A 524 -22.82 -5.34 -0.98
CA SER A 524 -22.48 -4.88 0.39
C SER A 524 -23.74 -4.87 1.24
N VAL A 525 -23.65 -5.39 2.47
CA VAL A 525 -24.75 -5.49 3.41
C VAL A 525 -24.31 -5.06 4.80
N VAL A 526 -25.18 -4.31 5.48
CA VAL A 526 -25.09 -4.05 6.91
C VAL A 526 -26.42 -4.41 7.58
N VAL A 527 -26.35 -5.08 8.73
CA VAL A 527 -27.49 -5.55 9.51
C VAL A 527 -27.34 -5.07 10.95
N ASP A 528 -28.40 -4.48 11.50
CA ASP A 528 -28.44 -4.07 12.90
C ASP A 528 -28.57 -5.30 13.82
N LEU A 529 -27.72 -5.34 14.84
CA LEU A 529 -27.70 -6.36 15.90
C LEU A 529 -27.90 -5.73 17.29
N SER A 530 -28.33 -4.47 17.35
CA SER A 530 -28.43 -3.71 18.60
C SER A 530 -29.55 -4.28 19.51
N PRO A 531 -29.33 -4.42 20.83
CA PRO A 531 -30.27 -5.13 21.71
C PRO A 531 -31.54 -4.35 22.08
N HIS A 532 -31.51 -3.01 22.03
CA HIS A 532 -32.61 -2.17 22.56
C HIS A 532 -33.20 -1.18 21.56
N ALA A 533 -32.38 -0.56 20.71
CA ALA A 533 -32.84 0.42 19.73
C ALA A 533 -32.59 -0.13 18.32
N VAL A 534 -33.67 -0.37 17.57
CA VAL A 534 -33.57 -0.74 16.15
C VAL A 534 -33.12 0.49 15.38
N ARG A 535 -31.93 0.42 14.77
CA ARG A 535 -31.43 1.47 13.90
C ARG A 535 -32.13 1.44 12.55
N GLN A 536 -32.33 2.61 11.96
CA GLN A 536 -32.96 2.74 10.65
C GLN A 536 -31.95 2.39 9.55
N ALA A 537 -32.28 1.37 8.76
CA ALA A 537 -31.51 1.01 7.58
C ALA A 537 -31.78 2.00 6.43
N ASP A 538 -30.72 2.42 5.75
CA ASP A 538 -30.76 3.37 4.64
C ASP A 538 -29.53 3.20 3.73
N CYS A 539 -29.35 4.06 2.73
CA CYS A 539 -28.18 4.11 1.87
C CYS A 539 -27.80 5.57 1.56
N VAL A 540 -26.51 5.87 1.61
CA VAL A 540 -25.99 7.18 1.20
C VAL A 540 -25.27 7.09 -0.14
N ILE A 541 -25.51 8.08 -1.01
CA ILE A 541 -24.80 8.23 -2.28
C ILE A 541 -23.74 9.31 -2.16
N THR A 542 -22.48 8.94 -2.37
CA THR A 542 -21.35 9.88 -2.32
C THR A 542 -21.21 10.65 -3.65
N PRO A 543 -20.51 11.79 -3.66
CA PRO A 543 -20.05 12.41 -4.90
C PRO A 543 -19.20 11.43 -5.75
N PRO A 544 -19.07 11.66 -7.06
CA PRO A 544 -18.10 10.94 -7.88
C PRO A 544 -16.67 11.20 -7.41
N ASN A 545 -15.75 10.35 -7.82
CA ASN A 545 -14.34 10.38 -7.48
C ASN A 545 -14.04 10.28 -5.97
N SER A 546 -14.96 9.68 -5.22
CA SER A 546 -14.80 9.47 -3.77
C SER A 546 -14.24 8.07 -3.47
N SER A 547 -14.62 7.03 -4.20
CA SER A 547 -14.00 5.70 -4.04
C SER A 547 -12.57 5.71 -4.60
N VAL A 548 -11.64 4.98 -3.99
CA VAL A 548 -10.32 4.75 -4.61
C VAL A 548 -10.36 3.68 -5.71
N MET A 549 -11.44 2.89 -5.79
CA MET A 549 -11.60 1.77 -6.72
C MET A 549 -12.29 2.15 -8.03
N PHE A 550 -13.18 3.16 -8.01
CA PHE A 550 -13.98 3.54 -9.18
C PHE A 550 -14.40 5.02 -9.14
N PRO A 551 -14.55 5.70 -10.31
CA PRO A 551 -14.86 7.13 -10.38
C PRO A 551 -16.33 7.49 -10.18
N GLU A 552 -17.26 6.56 -10.38
CA GLU A 552 -18.70 6.80 -10.22
C GLU A 552 -19.07 7.17 -8.78
N CYS A 553 -20.28 7.69 -8.58
CA CYS A 553 -20.83 7.81 -7.25
C CYS A 553 -20.86 6.44 -6.57
N ALA A 554 -20.52 6.38 -5.29
CA ALA A 554 -20.65 5.17 -4.50
C ALA A 554 -21.99 5.15 -3.77
N ALA A 555 -22.57 3.96 -3.64
CA ALA A 555 -23.66 3.67 -2.71
C ALA A 555 -23.08 2.97 -1.48
N ILE A 556 -23.41 3.48 -0.29
CA ILE A 556 -22.97 2.90 0.99
C ILE A 556 -24.23 2.49 1.76
N PRO A 557 -24.52 1.18 1.91
CA PRO A 557 -25.58 0.74 2.80
C PRO A 557 -25.22 1.13 4.24
N MET A 558 -26.17 1.68 4.97
CA MET A 558 -25.92 2.24 6.30
C MET A 558 -27.05 1.97 7.29
N LEU A 559 -26.73 2.14 8.57
CA LEU A 559 -27.68 2.18 9.68
C LEU A 559 -27.57 3.54 10.36
N SER A 560 -28.70 4.19 10.64
CA SER A 560 -28.76 5.49 11.32
C SER A 560 -29.63 5.43 12.58
N GLY A 561 -29.39 6.36 13.50
CA GLY A 561 -30.20 6.51 14.70
C GLY A 561 -29.76 7.67 15.58
N ASP A 562 -30.59 7.99 16.57
CA ASP A 562 -30.34 9.04 17.56
C ASP A 562 -30.13 8.44 18.95
N ILE A 563 -29.11 8.91 19.66
CA ILE A 563 -28.85 8.54 21.05
C ILE A 563 -28.94 9.76 21.97
N ALA A 564 -29.55 9.59 23.14
CA ALA A 564 -29.62 10.60 24.19
C ALA A 564 -28.36 10.54 25.08
N PRO A 565 -28.13 11.50 26.01
CA PRO A 565 -27.09 11.35 27.03
C PRO A 565 -27.25 10.02 27.80
N GLY A 566 -26.15 9.32 28.04
CA GLY A 566 -26.11 8.01 28.70
C GLY A 566 -25.24 6.99 27.97
N GLU A 567 -25.37 5.73 28.40
CA GLU A 567 -24.69 4.57 27.79
C GLU A 567 -25.60 3.87 26.77
N HIS A 568 -25.04 3.54 25.60
CA HIS A 568 -25.75 2.92 24.48
C HIS A 568 -24.90 1.82 23.84
N TRP A 569 -25.56 0.78 23.34
CA TRP A 569 -24.94 -0.30 22.56
C TRP A 569 -25.39 -0.22 21.11
N LEU A 570 -24.46 0.08 20.21
CA LEU A 570 -24.69 0.11 18.77
C LEU A 570 -23.93 -1.07 18.14
N CYS A 571 -24.65 -2.02 17.55
CA CYS A 571 -24.05 -3.28 17.08
C CYS A 571 -24.49 -3.59 15.66
N CYS A 572 -23.58 -4.03 14.78
CA CYS A 572 -23.94 -4.51 13.45
C CYS A 572 -23.11 -5.72 13.03
N ALA A 573 -23.63 -6.44 12.05
CA ALA A 573 -22.85 -7.32 11.19
C ALA A 573 -22.74 -6.71 9.79
N VAL A 574 -21.54 -6.79 9.20
CA VAL A 574 -21.28 -6.35 7.84
C VAL A 574 -20.68 -7.51 7.04
N VAL A 575 -21.14 -7.68 5.81
CA VAL A 575 -20.57 -8.60 4.83
C VAL A 575 -20.51 -7.92 3.47
N ALA A 576 -19.53 -8.28 2.67
CA ALA A 576 -19.52 -7.92 1.26
C ALA A 576 -18.94 -9.06 0.43
N SER A 577 -19.51 -9.26 -0.75
CA SER A 577 -19.11 -10.31 -1.67
C SER A 577 -18.93 -9.75 -3.07
N GLY A 578 -17.95 -10.29 -3.77
CA GLY A 578 -17.75 -10.00 -5.16
C GLY A 578 -18.80 -10.60 -6.10
N ASP A 579 -19.49 -11.64 -5.65
CA ASP A 579 -20.57 -12.26 -6.39
C ASP A 579 -21.89 -11.54 -6.08
N THR A 580 -22.45 -10.90 -7.11
CA THR A 580 -23.72 -10.17 -7.03
C THR A 580 -24.92 -11.09 -6.83
N HIS A 581 -24.77 -12.38 -7.08
CA HIS A 581 -25.80 -13.41 -6.99
C HIS A 581 -25.61 -14.35 -5.80
N ALA A 582 -24.50 -14.23 -5.06
CA ALA A 582 -24.29 -15.04 -3.88
C ALA A 582 -25.43 -14.86 -2.87
N PRO A 583 -25.91 -15.97 -2.25
CA PRO A 583 -26.84 -15.90 -1.15
C PRO A 583 -26.17 -15.19 0.03
N LEU A 584 -26.95 -14.51 0.86
CA LEU A 584 -26.39 -13.96 2.10
C LEU A 584 -26.01 -15.10 3.04
N PRO A 585 -24.80 -15.10 3.62
CA PRO A 585 -24.44 -16.07 4.64
C PRO A 585 -25.36 -15.94 5.85
N VAL A 586 -25.50 -17.03 6.60
CA VAL A 586 -26.32 -17.03 7.82
C VAL A 586 -25.80 -15.95 8.78
N LEU A 587 -26.71 -15.06 9.20
CA LEU A 587 -26.37 -13.94 10.08
C LEU A 587 -25.79 -14.47 11.41
N PRO A 588 -24.69 -13.88 11.92
CA PRO A 588 -24.15 -14.26 13.23
C PRO A 588 -25.09 -13.84 14.36
N MET A 589 -24.97 -14.53 15.50
CA MET A 589 -25.72 -14.19 16.71
C MET A 589 -24.81 -13.45 17.68
N LEU A 590 -25.26 -12.27 18.13
CA LEU A 590 -24.60 -11.48 19.14
C LEU A 590 -25.38 -11.55 20.46
N HIS A 591 -24.65 -11.74 21.56
CA HIS A 591 -25.20 -11.73 22.90
C HIS A 591 -24.33 -10.86 23.82
N ILE A 592 -24.97 -9.97 24.57
CA ILE A 592 -24.32 -9.03 25.51
C ILE A 592 -25.01 -9.18 26.85
N GLU A 593 -24.33 -9.79 27.82
CA GLU A 593 -24.84 -9.98 29.18
C GLU A 593 -23.70 -9.99 30.20
N ASN A 594 -23.95 -9.54 31.43
CA ASN A 594 -23.04 -9.68 32.57
C ASN A 594 -21.59 -9.23 32.31
N ASN A 595 -21.41 -8.09 31.64
CA ASN A 595 -20.09 -7.56 31.27
C ASN A 595 -19.25 -8.51 30.39
N ALA A 596 -19.92 -9.35 29.61
CA ALA A 596 -19.33 -10.22 28.61
C ALA A 596 -20.05 -10.06 27.26
N LEU A 597 -19.29 -10.30 26.20
CA LEU A 597 -19.74 -10.27 24.82
C LEU A 597 -19.48 -11.62 24.17
N SER A 598 -20.49 -12.19 23.52
CA SER A 598 -20.39 -13.45 22.80
C SER A 598 -20.88 -13.29 21.37
N VAL A 599 -20.05 -13.66 20.40
CA VAL A 599 -20.41 -13.71 18.99
C VAL A 599 -20.32 -15.14 18.51
N ARG A 600 -21.44 -15.69 18.03
CA ARG A 600 -21.52 -17.03 17.46
C ARG A 600 -21.63 -16.96 15.94
N ASP A 601 -20.68 -17.60 15.27
CA ASP A 601 -20.83 -17.97 13.87
C ASP A 601 -21.84 -19.12 13.77
N ASN A 602 -23.00 -18.83 13.16
CA ASN A 602 -24.08 -19.80 13.04
C ASN A 602 -23.82 -20.87 11.96
N VAL A 603 -22.78 -20.73 11.14
CA VAL A 603 -22.34 -21.73 10.17
C VAL A 603 -21.36 -22.70 10.82
N SER A 604 -20.24 -22.21 11.36
CA SER A 604 -19.20 -23.06 11.95
C SER A 604 -19.51 -23.49 13.38
N GLY A 605 -20.40 -22.78 14.08
CA GLY A 605 -20.66 -22.96 15.51
C GLY A 605 -19.58 -22.34 16.41
N LYS A 606 -18.52 -21.72 15.84
CA LYS A 606 -17.46 -21.06 16.60
C LYS A 606 -18.05 -19.91 17.42
N ILE A 607 -17.60 -19.78 18.67
CA ILE A 607 -18.01 -18.71 19.58
C ILE A 607 -16.77 -17.93 20.01
N THR A 608 -16.79 -16.62 19.81
CA THR A 608 -15.80 -15.69 20.36
C THR A 608 -16.39 -15.04 21.60
N ASN A 609 -15.75 -15.24 22.76
CA ASN A 609 -16.16 -14.65 24.04
C ASN A 609 -15.14 -13.61 24.48
N LEU A 610 -15.60 -12.39 24.77
CA LEU A 610 -14.78 -11.28 25.23
C LEU A 610 -15.31 -10.76 26.56
N SER A 611 -14.41 -10.42 27.48
CA SER A 611 -14.75 -9.68 28.71
C SER A 611 -14.70 -8.17 28.44
N LEU A 612 -15.68 -7.42 28.92
CA LEU A 612 -15.93 -6.00 28.57
C LEU A 612 -15.39 -4.97 29.58
#